data_AF-A0A3B0AM25-F1
#
_entry.id   AF-A0A3B0AM25-F1
#
_cell.length_a   1.000
_cell.length_b   1.000
_cell.length_c   1.000
_cell.angle_alpha   90.00
_cell.angle_beta   90.00
_cell.angle_gamma   90.00
#
_symmetry.space_group_name_H-M   'P 1'
#
loop_
_entity.id
_entity.type
_entity.pdbx_description
1 polymer ?
#
loop_
_entity_poly.entity_id
_entity_poly.type
_entity_poly.pdbx_seq_one_letter_code
_entity_poly.pdbx_strand_id
1 'polypeptide(L)'
;MARILSGRTERSNGALTVVALALEAGVPRNALTQRHLDLKNEFYAKVKERGQPTDAETRLRKQVVKLKELRQKDKDELEQLRDDVGGLVRVVNQPTLENRQLREQLANPDPVVRVLPIPPTPR
;
A
#
# COMPACT_ATOMS: atom_id res chain seq x y z
N MET A 1 25.74 -14.75 -6.77
CA MET A 1 25.75 -14.98 -8.23
C MET A 1 24.78 -16.09 -8.66
N ALA A 2 24.82 -17.29 -8.08
CA ALA A 2 23.93 -18.40 -8.48
C ALA A 2 22.43 -18.04 -8.46
N ARG A 3 21.97 -17.28 -7.45
CA ARG A 3 20.57 -16.87 -7.31
C ARG A 3 20.04 -16.00 -8.45
N ILE A 4 20.83 -15.01 -8.89
CA ILE A 4 20.46 -14.12 -10.00
C ILE A 4 20.51 -14.84 -11.35
N LEU A 5 21.45 -15.79 -11.51
CA LEU A 5 21.53 -16.64 -12.71
C LEU A 5 20.39 -17.67 -12.75
N SER A 6 19.88 -18.13 -11.61
CA SER A 6 18.75 -19.06 -11.54
C SER A 6 17.38 -18.36 -11.52
N GLY A 7 17.32 -17.03 -11.63
CA GLY A 7 16.06 -16.26 -11.59
C GLY A 7 15.36 -16.23 -10.22
N ARG A 8 16.05 -16.62 -9.14
CA ARG A 8 15.54 -16.61 -7.75
C ARG A 8 16.08 -15.38 -7.01
N THR A 9 15.86 -14.19 -7.56
CA THR A 9 16.35 -12.95 -6.96
C THR A 9 15.46 -12.50 -5.81
N GLU A 10 16.08 -12.22 -4.66
CA GLU A 10 15.37 -11.77 -3.45
C GLU A 10 15.43 -10.24 -3.29
N ARG A 11 16.56 -9.63 -3.68
CA ARG A 11 16.84 -8.20 -3.44
C ARG A 11 16.88 -7.37 -4.71
N SER A 12 17.16 -8.02 -5.84
CA SER A 12 17.25 -7.38 -7.14
C SER A 12 16.03 -7.65 -8.01
N ASN A 13 15.90 -6.87 -9.08
CA ASN A 13 14.84 -7.00 -10.08
C ASN A 13 15.04 -8.19 -11.06
N GLY A 14 16.01 -9.07 -10.82
CA GLY A 14 16.27 -10.22 -11.71
C GLY A 14 16.92 -9.88 -13.04
N ALA A 15 17.37 -8.64 -13.25
CA ALA A 15 18.06 -8.27 -14.47
C ALA A 15 19.46 -8.92 -14.52
N LEU A 16 19.86 -9.45 -15.68
CA LEU A 16 21.21 -10.00 -15.89
C LEU A 16 22.23 -8.88 -16.13
N THR A 17 22.29 -7.91 -15.21
CA THR A 17 23.17 -6.75 -15.27
C THR A 17 24.06 -6.70 -14.03
N VAL A 18 25.22 -6.06 -14.15
CA VAL A 18 26.17 -5.88 -13.02
C VAL A 18 25.53 -5.12 -11.86
N VAL A 19 24.59 -4.20 -12.14
CA VAL A 19 23.87 -3.44 -11.11
C VAL A 19 22.98 -4.37 -10.28
N ALA A 20 22.20 -5.23 -10.94
CA ALA A 20 21.34 -6.18 -10.24
C ALA A 20 22.16 -7.24 -9.49
N LEU A 21 23.30 -7.69 -10.04
CA LEU A 21 24.24 -8.56 -9.32
C LEU A 21 24.80 -7.89 -8.06
N ALA A 22 25.15 -6.61 -8.13
CA ALA A 22 25.65 -5.82 -7.00
C ALA A 22 24.60 -5.71 -5.89
N LEU A 23 23.37 -5.36 -6.27
CA LEU A 23 22.22 -5.28 -5.36
C LEU A 23 21.90 -6.63 -4.71
N GLU A 24 21.93 -7.71 -5.49
CA GLU A 24 21.69 -9.07 -4.98
C GLU A 24 22.78 -9.52 -4.00
N ALA A 25 24.05 -9.16 -4.28
CA ALA A 25 25.19 -9.47 -3.42
C ALA A 25 25.30 -8.53 -2.21
N GLY A 26 24.53 -7.44 -2.15
CA GLY A 26 24.64 -6.42 -1.11
C GLY A 26 25.96 -5.63 -1.17
N VAL A 27 26.57 -5.53 -2.35
CA VAL A 27 27.88 -4.92 -2.57
C VAL A 27 27.72 -3.69 -3.48
N PRO A 28 28.45 -2.59 -3.26
CA PRO A 28 28.40 -1.43 -4.15
C PRO A 28 28.92 -1.79 -5.55
N ARG A 29 28.27 -1.26 -6.60
CA ARG A 29 28.64 -1.46 -8.02
C ARG A 29 30.14 -1.26 -8.27
N ASN A 30 30.74 -0.25 -7.64
CA ASN A 30 32.15 0.11 -7.82
C ASN A 30 33.10 -1.03 -7.44
N ALA A 31 32.74 -1.85 -6.45
CA ALA A 31 33.54 -3.00 -6.09
C ALA A 31 33.60 -4.02 -7.24
N LEU A 32 32.51 -4.24 -7.97
CA LEU A 32 32.46 -5.15 -9.12
C LEU A 32 33.07 -4.54 -10.40
N THR A 33 33.15 -3.21 -10.52
CA THR A 33 33.72 -2.55 -11.71
C THR A 33 35.18 -2.12 -11.56
N GLN A 34 35.70 -2.01 -10.34
CA GLN A 34 37.08 -1.55 -10.08
C GLN A 34 37.95 -2.58 -9.33
N ARG A 35 37.38 -3.37 -8.41
CA ARG A 35 38.14 -4.32 -7.58
C ARG A 35 37.98 -5.78 -8.01
N HIS A 36 36.82 -6.14 -8.55
CA HIS A 36 36.47 -7.52 -8.88
C HIS A 36 36.06 -7.64 -10.34
N LEU A 37 36.96 -7.22 -11.24
CA LEU A 37 36.74 -7.29 -12.69
C LEU A 37 36.57 -8.74 -13.17
N ASP A 38 37.26 -9.68 -12.52
CA ASP A 38 37.15 -11.11 -12.81
C ASP A 38 35.74 -11.64 -12.57
N LEU A 39 35.12 -11.21 -11.46
CA LEU A 39 33.76 -11.60 -11.08
C LEU A 39 32.71 -11.05 -12.07
N LYS A 40 32.95 -9.84 -12.59
CA LYS A 40 32.16 -9.25 -13.67
C LYS A 40 32.32 -10.06 -14.95
N ASN A 41 33.54 -10.44 -15.31
CA ASN A 41 33.82 -11.20 -16.53
C ASN A 41 33.21 -12.61 -16.47
N GLU A 42 33.34 -13.30 -15.34
CA GLU A 42 32.70 -14.59 -15.08
C GLU A 42 31.16 -14.48 -15.15
N PHE A 43 30.60 -13.36 -14.66
CA PHE A 43 29.17 -13.10 -14.77
C PHE A 43 28.70 -12.98 -16.21
N TYR A 44 29.38 -12.18 -17.01
CA TYR A 44 29.01 -12.07 -18.42
C TYR A 44 29.30 -13.36 -19.21
N ALA A 45 30.33 -14.12 -18.84
CA ALA A 45 30.59 -15.44 -19.42
C ALA A 45 29.44 -16.41 -19.15
N LYS A 46 28.98 -16.52 -17.89
CA LYS A 46 27.83 -17.37 -17.51
C LYS A 46 26.51 -16.88 -18.11
N VAL A 47 26.31 -15.57 -18.24
CA VAL A 47 25.14 -15.00 -18.93
C VAL A 47 25.17 -15.36 -20.43
N LYS A 48 26.35 -15.33 -21.06
CA LYS A 48 26.53 -15.70 -22.47
C LYS A 48 26.35 -17.21 -22.70
N GLU A 49 26.88 -18.03 -21.79
CA GLU A 49 26.72 -19.49 -21.79
C GLU A 49 25.26 -19.90 -21.64
N ARG A 50 24.50 -19.18 -20.81
CA ARG A 50 23.05 -19.38 -20.65
C ARG A 50 22.23 -18.96 -21.89
N GLY A 51 22.84 -18.31 -22.87
CA GLY A 51 22.18 -17.74 -24.04
C GLY A 51 21.50 -16.40 -23.74
N GLN A 52 21.29 -15.57 -24.77
CA GLN A 52 20.52 -14.33 -24.64
C GLN A 52 19.15 -14.63 -24.00
N PRO A 53 18.62 -13.74 -23.14
CA PRO A 53 17.26 -13.89 -22.64
C PRO A 53 16.34 -13.98 -23.86
N THR A 54 15.64 -15.11 -24.00
CA THR A 54 14.68 -15.29 -25.08
C THR A 54 13.65 -14.18 -25.02
N ASP A 55 13.08 -13.80 -26.17
CA ASP A 55 12.08 -12.73 -26.24
C ASP A 55 10.91 -12.96 -25.24
N ALA A 56 10.63 -14.24 -24.94
CA ALA A 56 9.72 -14.69 -23.89
C ALA A 56 10.10 -14.20 -22.47
N GLU A 57 11.38 -14.27 -22.07
CA GLU A 57 11.82 -13.81 -20.75
C GLU A 57 11.72 -12.28 -20.63
N THR A 58 12.02 -11.56 -21.71
CA THR A 58 11.88 -10.09 -21.75
C THR A 58 10.41 -9.68 -21.66
N ARG A 59 9.52 -10.38 -22.38
CA ARG A 59 8.05 -10.18 -22.30
C ARG A 59 7.54 -10.49 -20.90
N LEU A 60 7.98 -11.59 -20.29
CA LEU A 60 7.57 -11.97 -18.94
C LEU A 60 8.00 -10.93 -17.91
N ARG A 61 9.22 -10.38 -18.03
CA ARG A 61 9.69 -9.28 -17.16
C ARG A 61 8.82 -8.04 -17.29
N LYS A 62 8.45 -7.64 -18.52
CA LYS A 62 7.53 -6.51 -18.74
C LYS A 62 6.17 -6.77 -18.08
N GLN A 63 5.64 -7.99 -18.19
CA GLN A 63 4.38 -8.37 -17.54
C GLN A 63 4.50 -8.33 -16.01
N VAL A 64 5.61 -8.81 -15.44
CA VAL A 64 5.83 -8.77 -13.99
C VAL A 64 5.88 -7.34 -13.46
N VAL A 65 6.55 -6.42 -14.18
CA VAL A 65 6.56 -5.00 -13.80
C VAL A 65 5.14 -4.42 -13.85
N LYS A 66 4.41 -4.64 -14.95
CA LYS A 66 3.02 -4.18 -15.10
C LYS A 66 2.10 -4.73 -14.01
N LEU A 67 2.25 -6.00 -13.65
CA LEU A 67 1.46 -6.64 -12.59
C LEU A 67 1.81 -6.10 -11.20
N LYS A 68 3.08 -5.73 -10.95
CA LYS A 68 3.49 -5.09 -9.70
C LYS A 68 2.91 -3.67 -9.59
N GLU A 69 2.94 -2.90 -10.67
CA GLU A 69 2.34 -1.57 -10.73
C GLU A 69 0.83 -1.63 -10.49
N LEU A 70 0.13 -2.57 -11.14
CA LEU A 70 -1.30 -2.75 -10.95
C LEU A 70 -1.62 -3.13 -9.50
N ARG A 71 -0.89 -4.08 -8.94
CA ARG A 71 -1.06 -4.49 -7.53
C ARG A 71 -0.82 -3.33 -6.55
N GLN A 72 0.11 -2.42 -6.86
CA GLN A 72 0.32 -1.26 -5.99
C GLN A 72 -0.86 -0.30 -6.07
N LYS A 73 -1.37 -0.01 -7.28
CA LYS A 73 -2.58 0.81 -7.46
C LYS A 73 -3.78 0.21 -6.75
N ASP A 74 -4.01 -1.10 -6.90
CA ASP A 74 -5.12 -1.78 -6.25
C ASP A 74 -5.01 -1.72 -4.71
N LYS A 75 -3.79 -1.77 -4.16
CA LYS A 75 -3.56 -1.60 -2.72
C LYS A 75 -3.90 -0.18 -2.26
N ASP A 76 -3.44 0.82 -2.99
CA ASP A 76 -3.68 2.22 -2.66
C ASP A 76 -5.19 2.53 -2.72
N GLU A 77 -5.90 1.99 -3.72
CA GLU A 77 -7.37 2.12 -3.84
C GLU A 77 -8.11 1.41 -2.70
N LEU A 78 -7.68 0.21 -2.32
CA LEU A 78 -8.25 -0.51 -1.18
C LEU A 78 -8.04 0.22 0.15
N GLU A 79 -6.91 0.91 0.32
CA GLU A 79 -6.64 1.72 1.51
C GLU A 79 -7.57 2.93 1.57
N GLN A 80 -7.71 3.65 0.44
CA GLN A 80 -8.65 4.78 0.32
C GLN A 80 -10.09 4.35 0.60
N LEU A 81 -10.55 3.25 0.00
CA LEU A 81 -11.91 2.74 0.23
C LEU A 81 -12.15 2.34 1.69
N ARG A 82 -11.13 1.81 2.38
CA ARG A 82 -11.24 1.48 3.81
C ARG A 82 -11.38 2.73 4.67
N ASP A 83 -10.63 3.77 4.35
CA ASP A 83 -10.71 5.06 5.04
C ASP A 83 -12.06 5.73 4.81
N ASP A 84 -12.54 5.72 3.56
CA ASP A 84 -13.85 6.27 3.19
C ASP A 84 -14.99 5.54 3.91
N VAL A 85 -14.98 4.20 3.92
CA VAL A 85 -15.95 3.41 4.69
C VAL A 85 -15.88 3.76 6.18
N GLY A 86 -14.67 3.90 6.74
CA GLY A 86 -14.48 4.35 8.12
C GLY A 86 -15.09 5.73 8.39
N GLY A 87 -14.93 6.68 7.46
CA GLY A 87 -15.53 8.01 7.52
C GLY A 87 -17.05 7.96 7.45
N LEU A 88 -17.61 7.25 6.47
CA LEU A 88 -19.05 7.10 6.27
C LEU A 88 -19.72 6.44 7.49
N VAL A 89 -19.11 5.42 8.08
CA VAL A 89 -19.62 4.79 9.30
C VAL A 89 -19.69 5.78 10.46
N ARG A 90 -18.68 6.65 10.63
CA ARG A 90 -18.72 7.71 11.67
C ARG A 90 -19.84 8.72 11.40
N VAL A 91 -19.97 9.17 10.16
CA VAL A 91 -21.00 10.13 9.73
C VAL A 91 -22.40 9.57 9.91
N VAL A 92 -22.62 8.26 9.74
CA VAL A 92 -23.93 7.62 9.97
C VAL A 92 -24.18 7.38 11.45
N ASN A 93 -23.18 6.95 12.21
CA ASN A 93 -23.34 6.63 13.63
C ASN A 93 -23.69 7.85 14.47
N GLN A 94 -23.09 9.01 14.20
CA GLN A 94 -23.36 10.25 14.93
C GLN A 94 -24.87 10.65 14.92
N PRO A 95 -25.52 10.88 13.77
CA PRO A 95 -26.92 11.27 13.71
C PRO A 95 -27.85 10.14 14.14
N THR A 96 -27.43 8.87 14.05
CA THR A 96 -28.19 7.74 14.58
C THR A 96 -28.27 7.79 16.11
N LEU A 97 -27.16 8.11 16.77
CA LEU A 97 -27.11 8.32 18.22
C LEU A 97 -27.89 9.56 18.63
N GLU A 98 -27.73 10.68 17.94
CA GLU A 98 -28.47 11.92 18.20
C GLU A 98 -29.99 11.71 18.03
N ASN A 99 -30.43 11.03 16.96
CA ASN A 99 -31.85 10.71 16.78
C ASN A 99 -32.39 9.81 17.89
N ARG A 100 -31.61 8.81 18.33
CA ARG A 100 -32.01 7.95 19.45
C ARG A 100 -32.19 8.78 20.71
N GLN A 101 -31.24 9.65 21.04
CA GLN A 101 -31.33 10.54 22.21
C GLN A 101 -32.53 11.48 22.14
N LEU A 102 -32.77 12.12 21.00
CA LEU A 102 -33.93 13.01 20.80
C LEU A 102 -35.25 12.24 20.95
N ARG A 103 -35.34 11.01 20.44
CA ARG A 103 -36.52 10.16 20.61
C ARG A 103 -36.74 9.74 22.06
N GLU A 104 -35.67 9.45 22.81
CA GLU A 104 -35.75 9.14 24.24
C GLU A 104 -36.21 10.36 25.06
N GLN A 105 -35.72 11.57 24.73
CA GLN A 105 -36.18 12.82 25.35
C GLN A 105 -37.65 13.14 25.05
N LEU A 106 -38.11 12.84 23.82
CA LEU A 106 -39.53 13.01 23.47
C LEU A 106 -40.42 11.97 24.17
N ALA A 107 -39.93 10.76 24.39
CA ALA A 107 -40.66 9.70 25.09
C ALA A 107 -40.75 9.94 26.61
N ASN A 108 -39.71 10.55 27.20
CA ASN A 108 -39.67 10.98 28.59
C ASN A 108 -39.45 12.51 28.65
N PRO A 109 -40.48 13.32 28.34
CA PRO A 109 -40.35 14.76 28.42
C PRO A 109 -40.03 15.16 29.86
N ASP A 110 -38.95 15.91 30.04
CA ASP A 110 -38.60 16.52 31.32
C ASP A 110 -39.84 17.30 31.83
N PRO A 111 -40.28 17.13 33.08
CA PRO A 111 -41.41 17.87 33.62
C PRO A 111 -40.99 19.32 33.82
N VAL A 112 -40.95 20.09 32.73
CA VAL A 112 -40.73 21.53 32.76
C VAL A 112 -41.98 22.14 33.39
N VAL A 113 -41.97 22.31 34.71
CA VAL A 113 -42.95 23.09 35.45
C VAL A 113 -42.82 24.54 34.98
N ARG A 114 -43.58 24.93 33.96
CA ARG A 114 -43.73 26.34 33.59
C ARG A 114 -44.65 26.99 34.62
N VAL A 115 -44.07 27.82 35.48
CA VAL A 115 -44.85 28.66 36.40
C VAL A 115 -45.62 29.67 35.55
N LEU A 116 -46.94 29.54 35.50
CA LEU A 116 -47.80 30.53 34.87
C LEU A 116 -47.79 31.82 35.71
N PRO A 117 -47.51 32.99 35.11
CA PRO A 117 -47.55 34.24 35.86
C PRO A 117 -48.99 34.50 36.32
N ILE A 118 -49.18 34.50 37.64
CA ILE A 118 -50.45 34.80 38.27
C ILE A 118 -50.66 36.32 38.18
N PRO A 119 -51.77 36.80 37.58
CA PRO A 119 -52.04 38.23 37.52
C PRO A 119 -52.26 38.80 38.94
N PRO A 120 -51.80 40.04 39.20
CA PRO A 120 -51.91 40.63 40.53
C PRO A 120 -53.39 40.90 40.88
N THR A 121 -53.81 40.41 42.05
CA THR A 121 -55.13 40.68 42.62
C THR A 121 -55.29 42.17 42.97
N PRO A 122 -56.37 42.84 42.51
CA PRO A 122 -56.63 44.24 42.84
C PRO A 122 -57.07 44.40 44.31
N ARG A 123 -56.69 45.52 44.93
CA ARG A 123 -57.03 45.92 46.31
C ARG A 123 -58.41 46.54 46.42
#